data_AF-A0A937MVH0-F1
#
_entry.id   AF-A0A937MVH0-F1
#
_cell.length_a   1.000
_cell.length_b   1.000
_cell.length_c   1.000
_cell.angle_alpha   90.00
_cell.angle_beta   90.00
_cell.angle_gamma   90.00
#
_symmetry.space_group_name_H-M   'P 1'
#
loop_
_entity.id
_entity.type
_entity.pdbx_description
1 polymer ?
#
loop_
_entity_poly.entity_id
_entity_poly.type
_entity_poly.pdbx_seq_one_letter_code
_entity_poly.pdbx_strand_id
1 'polypeptide(L)'
;MDTHHGNPRSSGETETRKGIRAGLKNKLIWTMLGVGALPLMLTMILSYVQGTKSLQGVIGASFKALAYETSTKIDLLIEGEISRNIRHATHPSIRSAVSGFNQALLDPEARQKYIQEETANSTLSILETDASQALQSFQKRKTRSVLATRALYVTDAFGILRASINDFPELLHSKNPDWGKAITGGKEFVYIGPVTFNEKAESFLMTFAIPILDDREKTIGVLHHVFDAKEFFSGSIEPITFGETGHVMMVDSRGMVIDCPILPTGFILPDPVLVKSVTGESPDWVKTMGDGHGGEELSIIGFSPLEQTREW
;
A
#
# COMPACT_ATOMS: atom_id res chain seq x y z
N MET A 1 -90.08 -72.06 -56.13
CA MET A 1 -89.09 -72.72 -56.99
C MET A 1 -87.73 -72.38 -56.42
N ASP A 2 -87.08 -73.37 -55.77
CA ASP A 2 -85.63 -73.70 -55.76
C ASP A 2 -84.60 -72.56 -55.93
N THR A 3 -83.50 -72.40 -55.17
CA THR A 3 -82.68 -73.33 -54.38
C THR A 3 -81.63 -72.59 -53.52
N HIS A 4 -81.28 -73.22 -52.38
CA HIS A 4 -80.01 -73.32 -51.63
C HIS A 4 -78.80 -72.33 -51.69
N HIS A 5 -78.26 -72.12 -50.46
CA HIS A 5 -76.86 -72.06 -49.96
C HIS A 5 -76.03 -70.75 -49.91
N GLY A 6 -75.45 -70.48 -48.71
CA GLY A 6 -74.21 -69.72 -48.50
C GLY A 6 -74.12 -68.94 -47.16
N ASN A 7 -73.16 -69.27 -46.29
CA ASN A 7 -72.95 -68.75 -44.92
C ASN A 7 -72.09 -67.43 -44.89
N PRO A 8 -71.62 -66.87 -43.74
CA PRO A 8 -72.07 -65.59 -43.14
C PRO A 8 -70.94 -64.53 -43.00
N ARG A 9 -71.25 -63.32 -42.47
CA ARG A 9 -70.36 -62.60 -41.51
C ARG A 9 -70.98 -61.32 -40.95
N SER A 10 -70.90 -61.20 -39.63
CA SER A 10 -71.20 -60.01 -38.82
C SER A 10 -69.89 -59.35 -38.39
N SER A 11 -69.86 -58.01 -38.38
CA SER A 11 -69.15 -57.15 -37.41
C SER A 11 -69.28 -55.71 -37.95
N GLY A 12 -69.84 -54.74 -37.25
CA GLY A 12 -69.68 -54.44 -35.84
C GLY A 12 -69.05 -53.05 -35.76
N GLU A 13 -69.89 -52.04 -35.59
CA GLU A 13 -69.51 -50.65 -35.34
C GLU A 13 -68.71 -50.55 -34.02
N THR A 14 -67.69 -49.69 -33.99
CA THR A 14 -67.36 -48.97 -32.76
C THR A 14 -66.63 -47.67 -33.07
N GLU A 15 -67.36 -46.58 -32.92
CA GLU A 15 -66.88 -45.21 -33.03
C GLU A 15 -66.21 -44.74 -31.72
N THR A 16 -65.08 -44.05 -31.90
CA THR A 16 -64.62 -42.85 -31.14
C THR A 16 -64.64 -42.85 -29.59
N ARG A 17 -63.53 -43.32 -28.98
CA ARG A 17 -63.12 -42.87 -27.63
C ARG A 17 -61.59 -42.88 -27.44
N LYS A 18 -60.85 -42.07 -28.20
CA LYS A 18 -59.37 -42.00 -28.09
C LYS A 18 -58.85 -40.58 -28.28
N GLY A 19 -59.08 -39.70 -27.30
CA GLY A 19 -58.56 -38.32 -27.32
C GLY A 19 -58.42 -37.63 -25.96
N ILE A 20 -59.30 -37.91 -24.99
CA ILE A 20 -59.34 -37.14 -23.73
C ILE A 20 -58.37 -37.66 -22.64
N ARG A 21 -58.04 -38.96 -22.64
CA ARG A 21 -57.22 -39.58 -21.57
C ARG A 21 -55.71 -39.34 -21.67
N ALA A 22 -55.18 -39.07 -22.87
CA ALA A 22 -53.76 -38.78 -23.06
C ALA A 22 -53.40 -37.36 -22.58
N GLY A 23 -54.29 -36.39 -22.80
CA GLY A 23 -54.11 -35.01 -22.33
C GLY A 23 -54.14 -34.89 -20.81
N LEU A 24 -55.05 -35.58 -20.13
CA LEU A 24 -55.18 -35.47 -18.66
C LEU A 24 -54.00 -36.10 -17.91
N LYS A 25 -53.50 -37.27 -18.34
CA LYS A 25 -52.32 -37.91 -17.74
C LYS A 25 -51.06 -37.07 -17.92
N ASN A 26 -50.84 -36.52 -19.12
CA ASN A 26 -49.71 -35.64 -19.38
C ASN A 26 -49.81 -34.36 -18.52
N LYS A 27 -51.01 -33.75 -18.46
CA LYS A 27 -51.26 -32.57 -17.62
C LYS A 27 -51.01 -32.84 -16.13
N LEU A 28 -51.39 -34.02 -15.63
CA LEU A 28 -51.20 -34.41 -14.23
C LEU A 28 -49.72 -34.66 -13.87
N ILE A 29 -48.96 -35.27 -14.79
CA ILE A 29 -47.51 -35.46 -14.65
C ILE A 29 -46.79 -34.10 -14.63
N TRP A 30 -47.12 -33.18 -15.54
CA TRP A 30 -46.53 -31.84 -15.56
C TRP A 30 -46.87 -31.03 -14.30
N THR A 31 -48.08 -31.16 -13.77
CA THR A 31 -48.43 -30.51 -12.49
C THR A 31 -47.66 -31.13 -11.31
N MET A 32 -47.51 -32.45 -11.26
CA MET A 32 -46.76 -33.13 -10.19
C MET A 32 -45.27 -32.80 -10.25
N LEU A 33 -44.69 -32.77 -11.46
CA LEU A 33 -43.31 -32.38 -11.70
C LEU A 33 -43.10 -30.90 -11.35
N GLY A 34 -44.02 -30.01 -11.76
CA GLY A 34 -43.95 -28.58 -11.46
C GLY A 34 -43.99 -28.29 -9.96
N VAL A 35 -44.87 -28.97 -9.22
CA VAL A 35 -44.98 -28.82 -7.76
C VAL A 35 -43.73 -29.31 -7.03
N GLY A 36 -43.01 -30.30 -7.56
CA GLY A 36 -41.74 -30.76 -6.97
C GLY A 36 -40.50 -29.95 -7.41
N ALA A 37 -40.39 -29.63 -8.69
CA ALA A 37 -39.20 -29.00 -9.26
C ALA A 37 -39.10 -27.51 -8.92
N LEU A 38 -40.21 -26.78 -8.91
CA LEU A 38 -40.19 -25.33 -8.65
C LEU A 38 -39.69 -25.00 -7.22
N PRO A 39 -40.17 -25.65 -6.14
CA PRO A 39 -39.65 -25.37 -4.80
C PRO A 39 -38.19 -25.78 -4.63
N LEU A 40 -37.75 -26.89 -5.25
CA LEU A 40 -36.35 -27.32 -5.23
C LEU A 40 -35.45 -26.31 -5.92
N MET A 41 -35.83 -25.84 -7.11
CA MET A 41 -35.10 -24.81 -7.85
C MET A 41 -35.01 -23.51 -7.04
N LEU A 42 -36.13 -23.08 -6.44
CA LEU A 42 -36.15 -21.90 -5.58
C LEU A 42 -35.22 -22.06 -4.36
N THR A 43 -35.27 -23.21 -3.69
CA THR A 43 -34.40 -23.53 -2.55
C THR A 43 -32.93 -23.51 -2.98
N MET A 44 -32.61 -24.03 -4.16
CA MET A 44 -31.24 -24.05 -4.68
C MET A 44 -30.74 -22.64 -4.98
N ILE A 45 -31.58 -21.78 -5.58
CA ILE A 45 -31.24 -20.37 -5.84
C ILE A 45 -31.01 -19.62 -4.52
N LEU A 46 -31.89 -19.78 -3.53
CA LEU A 46 -31.75 -19.14 -2.24
C LEU A 46 -30.49 -19.61 -1.50
N SER A 47 -30.25 -20.91 -1.45
CA SER A 47 -29.04 -21.49 -0.86
C SER A 47 -27.77 -21.04 -1.56
N TYR A 48 -27.77 -20.95 -2.90
CA TYR A 48 -26.65 -20.45 -3.67
C TYR A 48 -26.37 -18.98 -3.34
N VAL A 49 -27.38 -18.11 -3.38
CA VAL A 49 -27.23 -16.68 -3.07
C VAL A 49 -26.76 -16.48 -1.62
N GLN A 50 -27.31 -17.23 -0.66
CA GLN A 50 -26.92 -17.15 0.74
C GLN A 50 -25.51 -17.68 0.96
N GLY A 51 -25.15 -18.80 0.34
CA GLY A 51 -23.81 -19.39 0.38
C GLY A 51 -22.76 -18.44 -0.17
N THR A 52 -23.00 -17.85 -1.35
CA THR A 52 -22.09 -16.87 -1.96
C THR A 52 -21.95 -15.63 -1.07
N LYS A 53 -23.05 -15.07 -0.54
CA LYS A 53 -22.98 -13.92 0.37
C LYS A 53 -22.18 -14.22 1.64
N SER A 54 -22.40 -15.40 2.23
CA SER A 54 -21.67 -15.85 3.42
C SER A 54 -20.18 -16.01 3.13
N LEU A 55 -19.83 -16.65 2.01
CA LEU A 55 -18.44 -16.86 1.61
C LEU A 55 -17.73 -15.54 1.33
N GLN A 56 -18.37 -14.62 0.60
CA GLN A 56 -17.84 -13.28 0.36
C GLN A 56 -17.60 -12.52 1.67
N GLY A 57 -18.50 -12.64 2.65
CA GLY A 57 -18.33 -12.01 3.96
C GLY A 57 -17.14 -12.57 4.74
N VAL A 58 -16.93 -13.88 4.71
CA VAL A 58 -15.78 -14.53 5.36
C VAL A 58 -14.46 -14.12 4.69
N ILE A 59 -14.43 -14.09 3.35
CA ILE A 59 -13.25 -13.65 2.59
C ILE A 59 -12.93 -12.18 2.92
N GLY A 60 -13.95 -11.30 2.87
CA GLY A 60 -13.79 -9.89 3.19
C GLY A 60 -13.29 -9.65 4.61
N ALA A 61 -13.86 -10.34 5.61
CA ALA A 61 -13.38 -10.26 6.98
C ALA A 61 -11.93 -10.74 7.15
N SER A 62 -11.55 -11.79 6.40
CA SER A 62 -10.17 -12.31 6.40
C SER A 62 -9.19 -11.30 5.78
N PHE A 63 -9.57 -10.68 4.66
CA PHE A 63 -8.75 -9.65 4.01
C PHE A 63 -8.64 -8.39 4.85
N LYS A 64 -9.70 -7.96 5.52
CA LYS A 64 -9.65 -6.87 6.51
C LYS A 64 -8.63 -7.18 7.60
N ALA A 65 -8.69 -8.38 8.18
CA ALA A 65 -7.77 -8.80 9.24
C ALA A 65 -6.31 -8.84 8.75
N LEU A 66 -6.08 -9.34 7.52
CA LEU A 66 -4.76 -9.37 6.90
C LEU A 66 -4.22 -7.97 6.60
N ALA A 67 -5.08 -7.07 6.09
CA ALA A 67 -4.72 -5.68 5.85
C ALA A 67 -4.36 -4.98 7.16
N TYR A 68 -5.15 -5.20 8.22
CA TYR A 68 -4.86 -4.69 9.56
C TYR A 68 -3.51 -5.19 10.08
N GLU A 69 -3.28 -6.51 10.09
CA GLU A 69 -2.02 -7.08 10.54
C GLU A 69 -0.82 -6.54 9.75
N THR A 70 -0.97 -6.42 8.42
CA THR A 70 0.07 -5.86 7.56
C THR A 70 0.33 -4.38 7.88
N SER A 71 -0.71 -3.56 8.00
CA SER A 71 -0.57 -2.14 8.35
C SER A 71 0.13 -1.95 9.70
N THR A 72 -0.20 -2.75 10.72
CA THR A 72 0.47 -2.72 12.01
C THR A 72 1.95 -3.12 11.91
N LYS A 73 2.29 -4.11 11.09
CA LYS A 73 3.70 -4.48 10.86
C LYS A 73 4.49 -3.36 10.19
N ILE A 74 3.87 -2.64 9.26
CA ILE A 74 4.49 -1.48 8.61
C ILE A 74 4.66 -0.33 9.61
N ASP A 75 3.64 -0.02 10.41
CA ASP A 75 3.74 1.00 11.47
C ASP A 75 4.93 0.71 12.41
N LEU A 76 5.05 -0.55 12.88
CA LEU A 76 6.18 -0.97 13.71
C LEU A 76 7.55 -0.87 13.00
N LEU A 77 7.58 -1.13 11.69
CA LEU A 77 8.79 -0.99 10.88
C LEU A 77 9.21 0.48 10.80
N ILE A 78 8.26 1.38 10.52
CA ILE A 78 8.49 2.83 10.45
C ILE A 78 8.91 3.37 11.82
N GLU A 79 8.19 3.02 12.89
CA GLU A 79 8.52 3.42 14.27
C GLU A 79 9.93 2.95 14.68
N GLY A 80 10.30 1.71 14.32
CA GLY A 80 11.63 1.17 14.57
C GLY A 80 12.73 1.93 13.83
N GLU A 81 12.44 2.40 12.60
CA GLU A 81 13.36 3.22 11.82
C GLU A 81 13.45 4.66 12.36
N ILE A 82 12.34 5.27 12.79
CA ILE A 82 12.33 6.57 13.47
C ILE A 82 13.20 6.49 14.73
N SER A 83 12.93 5.51 15.60
CA SER A 83 13.69 5.28 16.83
C SER A 83 15.18 5.08 16.56
N ARG A 84 15.52 4.41 15.44
CA ARG A 84 16.90 4.26 14.99
C ARG A 84 17.53 5.60 14.63
N ASN A 85 16.86 6.40 13.80
CA ASN A 85 17.38 7.69 13.35
C ASN A 85 17.44 8.73 14.47
N ILE A 86 16.54 8.69 15.46
CA ILE A 86 16.67 9.49 16.69
C ILE A 86 18.00 9.17 17.39
N ARG A 87 18.33 7.88 17.58
CA ARG A 87 19.64 7.53 18.16
C ARG A 87 20.82 8.01 17.31
N HIS A 88 20.69 8.00 15.98
CA HIS A 88 21.73 8.51 15.08
C HIS A 88 21.90 10.03 15.27
N ALA A 89 20.80 10.79 15.32
CA ALA A 89 20.79 12.23 15.55
C ALA A 89 21.41 12.60 16.92
N THR A 90 21.28 11.72 17.93
CA THR A 90 21.90 11.93 19.25
C THR A 90 23.38 11.59 19.35
N HIS A 91 24.00 11.06 18.29
CA HIS A 91 25.39 10.61 18.33
C HIS A 91 26.37 11.77 18.60
N PRO A 92 27.34 11.64 19.53
CA PRO A 92 28.21 12.75 19.93
C PRO A 92 28.94 13.43 18.77
N SER A 93 29.51 12.67 17.83
CA SER A 93 30.22 13.24 16.67
C SER A 93 29.32 14.09 15.79
N ILE A 94 28.03 13.73 15.66
CA ILE A 94 27.05 14.48 14.87
C ILE A 94 26.68 15.76 15.60
N ARG A 95 26.33 15.68 16.88
CA ARG A 95 25.96 16.84 17.70
C ARG A 95 27.10 17.86 17.79
N SER A 96 28.31 17.40 18.06
CA SER A 96 29.49 18.26 18.17
C SER A 96 29.83 18.95 16.85
N ALA A 97 29.75 18.24 15.72
CA ALA A 97 29.98 18.83 14.41
C ALA A 97 28.97 19.95 14.12
N VAL A 98 27.67 19.66 14.27
CA VAL A 98 26.60 20.65 14.02
C VAL A 98 26.71 21.85 14.95
N SER A 99 26.95 21.62 16.24
CA SER A 99 27.12 22.72 17.22
C SER A 99 28.32 23.60 16.88
N GLY A 100 29.45 23.01 16.50
CA GLY A 100 30.66 23.77 16.11
C GLY A 100 30.40 24.67 14.90
N PHE A 101 29.74 24.14 13.86
CA PHE A 101 29.42 24.92 12.66
C PHE A 101 28.42 26.05 12.93
N ASN A 102 27.37 25.77 13.72
CA ASN A 102 26.40 26.80 14.07
C ASN A 102 27.04 27.99 14.78
N GLN A 103 28.03 27.75 15.65
CA GLN A 103 28.78 28.81 16.34
C GLN A 103 29.65 29.62 15.36
N ALA A 104 30.33 28.95 14.43
CA ALA A 104 31.20 29.59 13.45
C ALA A 104 30.43 30.46 12.43
N LEU A 105 29.15 30.15 12.18
CA LEU A 105 28.33 30.76 11.12
C LEU A 105 27.13 31.56 11.66
N LEU A 106 27.24 32.05 12.90
CA LEU A 106 26.31 33.02 13.46
C LEU A 106 26.28 34.31 12.62
N ASP A 107 27.44 34.71 12.11
CA ASP A 107 27.57 35.87 11.22
C ASP A 107 27.05 35.56 9.80
N PRO A 108 26.04 36.31 9.30
CA PRO A 108 25.50 36.12 7.96
C PRO A 108 26.53 36.28 6.83
N GLU A 109 27.50 37.19 6.97
CA GLU A 109 28.53 37.41 5.94
C GLU A 109 29.48 36.21 5.86
N ALA A 110 29.98 35.73 7.01
CA ALA A 110 30.76 34.51 7.10
C ALA A 110 30.02 33.30 6.50
N ARG A 111 28.72 33.18 6.75
CA ARG A 111 27.88 32.12 6.17
C ARG A 111 27.80 32.20 4.65
N GLN A 112 27.54 33.39 4.11
CA GLN A 112 27.44 33.56 2.67
C GLN A 112 28.77 33.33 1.95
N LYS A 113 29.88 33.67 2.61
CA LYS A 113 31.23 33.38 2.13
C LYS A 113 31.50 31.87 2.12
N TYR A 114 31.17 31.18 3.22
CA TYR A 114 31.32 29.72 3.32
C TYR A 114 30.54 28.99 2.21
N ILE A 115 29.28 29.37 1.98
CA ILE A 115 28.45 28.76 0.93
C ILE A 115 29.10 28.93 -0.45
N GLN A 116 29.65 30.10 -0.77
CA GLN A 116 30.33 30.34 -2.05
C GLN A 116 31.60 29.49 -2.19
N GLU A 117 32.41 29.41 -1.14
CA GLU A 117 33.63 28.61 -1.13
C GLU A 117 33.32 27.11 -1.27
N GLU A 118 32.34 26.60 -0.53
CA GLU A 118 31.98 25.18 -0.54
C GLU A 118 31.21 24.77 -1.80
N THR A 119 30.52 25.71 -2.46
CA THR A 119 29.93 25.47 -3.79
C THR A 119 31.01 25.38 -4.87
N ALA A 120 32.12 26.11 -4.71
CA ALA A 120 33.25 26.08 -5.63
C ALA A 120 34.16 24.86 -5.40
N ASN A 121 34.20 24.33 -4.18
CA ASN A 121 34.90 23.10 -3.82
C ASN A 121 34.01 21.87 -4.08
N SER A 122 34.61 20.73 -4.45
CA SER A 122 33.83 19.49 -4.55
C SER A 122 33.38 19.02 -3.17
N THR A 123 32.15 18.53 -3.04
CA THR A 123 31.50 17.98 -1.82
C THR A 123 32.27 16.85 -1.10
N LEU A 124 33.44 16.44 -1.63
CA LEU A 124 34.32 15.40 -1.09
C LEU A 124 34.83 15.72 0.32
N SER A 125 35.11 16.98 0.64
CA SER A 125 35.52 17.44 1.98
C SER A 125 34.50 17.05 3.07
N ILE A 126 33.21 17.16 2.75
CA ILE A 126 32.11 16.86 3.67
C ILE A 126 32.08 15.36 4.00
N LEU A 127 32.47 14.49 3.06
CA LEU A 127 32.44 13.03 3.23
C LEU A 127 33.53 12.50 4.17
N GLU A 128 34.58 13.27 4.41
CA GLU A 128 35.73 12.86 5.20
C GLU A 128 35.65 13.26 6.68
N THR A 129 34.64 14.06 7.06
CA THR A 129 34.45 14.54 8.43
C THR A 129 34.18 13.40 9.43
N ASP A 130 34.51 13.61 10.71
CA ASP A 130 34.20 12.65 11.79
C ASP A 130 32.69 12.33 11.88
N ALA A 131 31.83 13.30 11.57
CA ALA A 131 30.39 13.10 11.50
C ALA A 131 30.01 12.20 10.32
N SER A 132 30.61 12.38 9.15
CA SER A 132 30.39 11.49 7.99
C SER A 132 30.88 10.08 8.25
N GLN A 133 32.05 9.92 8.90
CA GLN A 133 32.54 8.60 9.33
C GLN A 133 31.58 7.92 10.32
N ALA A 134 30.98 8.68 11.24
CA ALA A 134 29.94 8.17 12.13
C ALA A 134 28.71 7.71 11.35
N LEU A 135 28.20 8.51 10.40
CA LEU A 135 27.07 8.13 9.55
C LEU A 135 27.36 6.86 8.73
N GLN A 136 28.56 6.77 8.13
CA GLN A 136 29.00 5.58 7.39
C GLN A 136 29.08 4.35 8.28
N SER A 137 29.47 4.51 9.55
CA SER A 137 29.53 3.41 10.52
C SER A 137 28.16 2.78 10.77
N PHE A 138 27.08 3.58 10.71
CA PHE A 138 25.70 3.10 10.86
C PHE A 138 25.26 2.21 9.69
N GLN A 139 25.84 2.42 8.51
CA GLN A 139 25.54 1.68 7.29
C GLN A 139 26.39 0.40 7.12
N LYS A 140 27.30 0.08 8.05
CA LYS A 140 28.18 -1.10 7.91
C LYS A 140 27.45 -2.44 7.98
N ARG A 141 26.30 -2.51 8.66
CA ARG A 141 25.50 -3.73 8.77
C ARG A 141 24.50 -3.77 7.62
N LYS A 142 24.53 -4.82 6.80
CA LYS A 142 23.59 -5.04 5.68
C LYS A 142 22.19 -5.42 6.18
N THR A 143 21.50 -4.46 6.77
CA THR A 143 20.07 -4.57 7.11
C THR A 143 19.22 -4.13 5.93
N ARG A 144 17.93 -4.49 5.89
CA ARG A 144 17.02 -4.06 4.81
C ARG A 144 16.94 -2.54 4.67
N SER A 145 16.82 -1.83 5.79
CA SER A 145 16.82 -0.36 5.82
C SER A 145 18.11 0.22 5.23
N VAL A 146 19.28 -0.34 5.58
CA VAL A 146 20.57 0.06 5.01
C VAL A 146 20.67 -0.21 3.50
N LEU A 147 20.09 -1.31 3.02
CA LEU A 147 20.06 -1.60 1.58
C LEU A 147 19.19 -0.58 0.85
N ALA A 148 18.05 -0.20 1.42
CA ALA A 148 17.16 0.82 0.89
C ALA A 148 17.68 2.26 1.04
N THR A 149 18.77 2.49 1.80
CA THR A 149 19.32 3.84 2.02
C THR A 149 19.91 4.40 0.74
N ARG A 150 19.27 5.45 0.20
CA ARG A 150 19.84 6.25 -0.90
C ARG A 150 20.79 7.32 -0.39
N ALA A 151 20.46 7.94 0.74
CA ALA A 151 21.32 8.91 1.41
C ALA A 151 21.04 8.97 2.91
N LEU A 152 22.07 9.28 3.68
CA LEU A 152 21.99 9.60 5.10
C LEU A 152 22.92 10.78 5.35
N TYR A 153 22.37 11.90 5.76
CA TYR A 153 23.13 13.14 5.85
C TYR A 153 22.59 14.07 6.94
N VAL A 154 23.39 15.08 7.28
CA VAL A 154 23.12 16.03 8.35
C VAL A 154 23.23 17.45 7.81
N THR A 155 22.26 18.27 8.19
CA THR A 155 22.25 19.71 7.94
C THR A 155 22.28 20.48 9.26
N ASP A 156 22.83 21.69 9.22
CA ASP A 156 22.82 22.60 10.37
C ASP A 156 21.52 23.41 10.50
N ALA A 157 21.49 24.36 11.45
CA ALA A 157 20.34 25.21 11.72
C ALA A 157 20.01 26.21 10.60
N PHE A 158 20.86 26.28 9.57
CA PHE A 158 20.67 27.15 8.39
C PHE A 158 20.42 26.33 7.12
N GLY A 159 20.32 25.00 7.23
CA GLY A 159 20.08 24.10 6.11
C GLY A 159 21.32 23.85 5.26
N ILE A 160 22.52 24.06 5.79
CA ILE A 160 23.77 23.77 5.09
C ILE A 160 24.20 22.33 5.42
N LEU A 161 24.57 21.56 4.40
CA LEU A 161 25.07 20.19 4.54
C LEU A 161 26.38 20.16 5.35
N ARG A 162 26.46 19.28 6.35
CA ARG A 162 27.61 19.15 7.27
C ARG A 162 28.26 17.77 7.29
N ALA A 163 27.48 16.75 7.00
CA ALA A 163 27.98 15.39 6.92
C ALA A 163 27.08 14.58 5.99
N SER A 164 27.65 13.61 5.29
CA SER A 164 26.90 12.70 4.42
C SER A 164 27.65 11.39 4.23
N ILE A 165 26.92 10.31 4.01
CA ILE A 165 27.51 9.04 3.60
C ILE A 165 27.96 9.02 2.13
N ASN A 166 27.46 9.94 1.30
CA ASN A 166 27.73 10.02 -0.15
C ASN A 166 27.48 11.44 -0.71
N ASP A 167 27.70 11.62 -2.01
CA ASP A 167 27.52 12.87 -2.76
C ASP A 167 26.08 13.05 -3.31
N PHE A 168 25.12 12.29 -2.79
CA PHE A 168 23.72 12.40 -3.19
C PHE A 168 23.08 13.76 -2.82
N PRO A 169 23.13 14.24 -1.56
CA PRO A 169 22.47 15.48 -1.16
C PRO A 169 23.14 16.73 -1.74
N GLU A 170 22.35 17.78 -1.90
CA GLU A 170 22.83 19.11 -2.27
C GLU A 170 23.45 19.83 -1.05
N LEU A 171 24.14 20.95 -1.28
CA LEU A 171 24.74 21.72 -0.19
C LEU A 171 23.69 22.47 0.64
N LEU A 172 22.59 22.93 0.03
CA LEU A 172 21.60 23.82 0.64
C LEU A 172 20.20 23.20 0.66
N HIS A 173 19.60 23.14 1.84
CA HIS A 173 18.30 22.54 2.13
C HIS A 173 17.30 23.52 2.75
N SER A 174 17.66 24.80 2.90
CA SER A 174 16.83 25.80 3.58
C SER A 174 15.47 26.07 2.92
N LYS A 175 15.29 25.67 1.66
CA LYS A 175 14.04 25.75 0.91
C LYS A 175 13.25 24.43 0.92
N ASN A 176 13.83 23.35 1.44
CA ASN A 176 13.20 22.05 1.39
C ASN A 176 12.19 21.91 2.55
N PRO A 177 11.00 21.36 2.29
CA PRO A 177 9.93 21.29 3.28
C PRO A 177 10.27 20.34 4.44
N ASP A 178 11.04 19.29 4.18
CA ASP A 178 11.53 18.33 5.18
C ASP A 178 12.41 19.02 6.23
N TRP A 179 13.39 19.81 5.79
CA TRP A 179 14.24 20.60 6.67
C TRP A 179 13.45 21.67 7.42
N GLY A 180 12.64 22.46 6.70
CA GLY A 180 11.91 23.59 7.29
C GLY A 180 10.91 23.15 8.37
N LYS A 181 10.23 22.01 8.16
CA LYS A 181 9.35 21.43 9.17
C LYS A 181 10.14 20.83 10.33
N ALA A 182 11.20 20.05 10.07
CA ALA A 182 11.99 19.42 11.12
C ALA A 182 12.71 20.42 12.03
N ILE A 183 13.23 21.52 11.48
CA ILE A 183 13.93 22.54 12.27
C ILE A 183 12.98 23.34 13.18
N THR A 184 11.70 23.47 12.80
CA THR A 184 10.69 24.25 13.53
C THR A 184 9.75 23.42 14.40
N GLY A 185 9.63 22.12 14.15
CA GLY A 185 8.67 21.24 14.81
C GLY A 185 8.96 20.93 16.29
N GLY A 186 10.18 21.19 16.76
CA GLY A 186 10.60 20.92 18.15
C GLY A 186 11.12 19.50 18.35
N LYS A 187 11.31 19.10 19.63
CA LYS A 187 12.08 17.90 19.98
C LYS A 187 11.41 16.56 19.63
N GLU A 188 10.08 16.51 19.72
CA GLU A 188 9.31 15.29 19.43
C GLU A 188 8.90 15.21 17.96
N PHE A 189 9.21 16.22 17.14
CA PHE A 189 8.74 16.25 15.77
C PHE A 189 9.62 15.40 14.86
N VAL A 190 9.00 14.55 14.05
CA VAL A 190 9.65 13.80 12.97
C VAL A 190 8.86 14.05 11.71
N TYR A 191 9.56 14.39 10.63
CA TYR A 191 8.93 14.53 9.33
C TYR A 191 9.08 13.24 8.53
N ILE A 192 7.96 12.70 8.04
CA ILE A 192 7.93 11.65 7.03
C ILE A 192 7.46 12.27 5.72
N GLY A 193 8.35 12.33 4.74
CA GLY A 193 8.06 12.89 3.43
C GLY A 193 7.17 11.98 2.59
N PRO A 194 6.35 12.54 1.67
CA PRO A 194 5.65 11.73 0.70
C PRO A 194 6.64 11.00 -0.22
N VAL A 195 6.20 9.88 -0.78
CA VAL A 195 6.95 9.17 -1.82
C VAL A 195 6.90 10.01 -3.11
N THR A 196 8.07 10.39 -3.62
CA THR A 196 8.19 11.23 -4.82
C THR A 196 9.29 10.74 -5.74
N PHE A 197 9.11 10.88 -7.05
CA PHE A 197 10.14 10.54 -8.02
C PHE A 197 11.31 11.52 -7.93
N ASN A 198 12.53 10.98 -7.85
CA ASN A 198 13.75 11.76 -7.86
C ASN A 198 14.53 11.53 -9.16
N GLU A 199 14.72 12.59 -9.94
CA GLU A 199 15.35 12.51 -11.26
C GLU A 199 16.82 12.05 -11.19
N LYS A 200 17.59 12.46 -10.16
CA LYS A 200 18.99 12.07 -9.99
C LYS A 200 19.15 10.58 -9.63
N ALA A 201 18.20 10.01 -8.90
CA ALA A 201 18.19 8.60 -8.53
C ALA A 201 17.47 7.71 -9.55
N GLU A 202 16.67 8.29 -10.45
CA GLU A 202 15.73 7.59 -11.33
C GLU A 202 14.80 6.63 -10.55
N SER A 203 14.46 6.98 -9.31
CA SER A 203 13.64 6.15 -8.44
C SER A 203 12.74 6.97 -7.52
N PHE A 204 11.76 6.29 -6.90
CA PHE A 204 10.84 6.91 -5.95
C PHE A 204 11.44 6.90 -4.54
N LEU A 205 11.61 8.09 -3.97
CA LEU A 205 12.27 8.27 -2.69
C LEU A 205 11.30 8.74 -1.62
N MET A 206 11.61 8.36 -0.39
CA MET A 206 10.93 8.79 0.84
C MET A 206 11.98 9.32 1.82
N THR A 207 11.73 10.47 2.44
CA THR A 207 12.69 11.12 3.36
C THR A 207 12.14 11.15 4.78
N PHE A 208 12.92 10.66 5.74
CA PHE A 208 12.70 10.91 7.16
C PHE A 208 13.62 12.06 7.60
N ALA A 209 13.07 13.09 8.22
CA ALA A 209 13.84 14.20 8.76
C ALA A 209 13.65 14.30 10.28
N ILE A 210 14.77 14.15 11.01
CA ILE A 210 14.82 14.04 12.47
C ILE A 210 15.59 15.22 13.05
N PRO A 211 15.06 15.94 14.04
CA PRO A 211 15.75 17.05 14.67
C PRO A 211 16.99 16.57 15.43
N ILE A 212 18.09 17.31 15.28
CA ILE A 212 19.29 17.15 16.09
C ILE A 212 19.22 18.19 17.20
N LEU A 213 19.29 17.73 18.45
CA LEU A 213 19.10 18.57 19.63
C LEU A 213 20.43 18.88 20.33
N ASP A 214 20.56 20.10 20.85
CA ASP A 214 21.62 20.46 21.80
C ASP A 214 21.28 19.98 23.22
N ASP A 215 22.15 20.26 24.20
CA ASP A 215 21.96 19.82 25.59
C ASP A 215 20.79 20.52 26.29
N ARG A 216 20.20 21.54 25.67
CA ARG A 216 19.03 22.30 26.15
C ARG A 216 17.75 21.91 25.40
N GLU A 217 17.77 20.78 24.68
CA GLU A 217 16.69 20.29 23.82
C GLU A 217 16.30 21.27 22.69
N LYS A 218 17.18 22.21 22.32
CA LYS A 218 16.96 23.09 21.17
C LYS A 218 17.39 22.38 19.89
N THR A 219 16.55 22.46 18.86
CA THR A 219 16.93 21.98 17.53
C THR A 219 18.05 22.83 16.94
N ILE A 220 19.18 22.18 16.65
CA ILE A 220 20.40 22.79 16.09
C ILE A 220 20.71 22.29 14.68
N GLY A 221 19.98 21.32 14.17
CA GLY A 221 20.15 20.78 12.83
C GLY A 221 19.15 19.68 12.56
N VAL A 222 19.29 19.03 11.41
CA VAL A 222 18.39 17.97 10.97
C VAL A 222 19.20 16.82 10.37
N LEU A 223 18.95 15.61 10.85
CA LEU A 223 19.38 14.35 10.24
C LEU A 223 18.33 13.95 9.19
N HIS A 224 18.76 13.72 7.97
CA HIS A 224 17.93 13.29 6.86
C HIS A 224 18.31 11.88 6.46
N HIS A 225 17.32 10.99 6.40
CA HIS A 225 17.47 9.63 5.91
C HIS A 225 16.55 9.43 4.71
N VAL A 226 17.14 9.22 3.55
CA VAL A 226 16.44 9.09 2.27
C VAL A 226 16.48 7.63 1.86
N PHE A 227 15.31 7.05 1.66
CA PHE A 227 15.12 5.66 1.27
C PHE A 227 14.59 5.57 -0.16
N ASP A 228 15.01 4.54 -0.89
CA ASP A 228 14.23 4.04 -2.01
C ASP A 228 12.96 3.38 -1.46
N ALA A 229 11.79 3.88 -1.87
CA ALA A 229 10.52 3.46 -1.31
C ALA A 229 10.23 1.97 -1.62
N LYS A 230 10.58 1.51 -2.84
CA LYS A 230 10.35 0.13 -3.25
C LYS A 230 11.22 -0.82 -2.43
N GLU A 231 12.51 -0.52 -2.31
CA GLU A 231 13.44 -1.36 -1.53
C GLU A 231 13.10 -1.38 -0.02
N PHE A 232 12.59 -0.27 0.50
CA PHE A 232 12.22 -0.16 1.92
C PHE A 232 11.02 -1.04 2.29
N PHE A 233 9.98 -1.07 1.45
CA PHE A 233 8.71 -1.73 1.76
C PHE A 233 8.57 -3.16 1.20
N SER A 234 9.15 -3.45 0.03
CA SER A 234 8.93 -4.71 -0.71
C SER A 234 9.15 -5.96 0.15
N GLY A 235 10.21 -6.00 0.95
CA GLY A 235 10.52 -7.15 1.80
C GLY A 235 9.48 -7.46 2.90
N SER A 236 8.56 -6.53 3.17
CA SER A 236 7.49 -6.66 4.16
C SER A 236 6.10 -6.83 3.54
N ILE A 237 5.94 -6.52 2.25
CA ILE A 237 4.64 -6.46 1.56
C ILE A 237 4.52 -7.56 0.50
N GLU A 238 5.46 -7.62 -0.46
CA GLU A 238 5.38 -8.52 -1.61
C GLU A 238 5.29 -10.02 -1.25
N PRO A 239 5.90 -10.53 -0.17
CA PRO A 239 5.75 -11.93 0.21
C PRO A 239 4.35 -12.33 0.68
N ILE A 240 3.46 -11.36 0.94
CA ILE A 240 2.11 -11.60 1.46
C ILE A 240 1.16 -11.87 0.29
N THR A 241 0.91 -13.14 0.02
CA THR A 241 -0.01 -13.61 -1.02
C THR A 241 -1.14 -14.48 -0.43
N PHE A 242 -2.28 -14.53 -1.12
CA PHE A 242 -3.43 -15.33 -0.70
C PHE A 242 -4.16 -15.94 -1.90
N GLY A 243 -4.36 -17.25 -1.86
CA GLY A 243 -4.92 -17.98 -3.00
C GLY A 243 -4.02 -17.85 -4.23
N GLU A 244 -4.62 -17.79 -5.42
CA GLU A 244 -3.89 -17.70 -6.68
C GLU A 244 -3.62 -16.25 -7.12
N THR A 245 -4.49 -15.31 -6.72
CA THR A 245 -4.49 -13.93 -7.24
C THR A 245 -4.32 -12.85 -6.17
N GLY A 246 -4.56 -13.19 -4.89
CA GLY A 246 -4.52 -12.23 -3.79
C GLY A 246 -3.09 -11.85 -3.44
N HIS A 247 -2.87 -10.55 -3.25
CA HIS A 247 -1.61 -9.98 -2.81
C HIS A 247 -1.88 -8.67 -2.06
N VAL A 248 -0.88 -8.17 -1.34
CA VAL A 248 -0.96 -6.85 -0.68
C VAL A 248 -0.37 -5.78 -1.58
N MET A 249 -1.02 -4.61 -1.58
CA MET A 249 -0.50 -3.39 -2.16
C MET A 249 -0.59 -2.26 -1.14
N MET A 250 0.36 -1.32 -1.20
CA MET A 250 0.33 -0.09 -0.44
C MET A 250 0.14 1.07 -1.39
N VAL A 251 -0.81 1.95 -1.06
CA VAL A 251 -1.10 3.17 -1.82
C VAL A 251 -1.14 4.38 -0.89
N ASP A 252 -0.85 5.55 -1.44
CA ASP A 252 -1.14 6.80 -0.74
C ASP A 252 -2.64 7.18 -0.87
N SER A 253 -3.05 8.25 -0.16
CA SER A 253 -4.44 8.74 -0.17
C SER A 253 -4.92 9.26 -1.53
N ARG A 254 -4.01 9.45 -2.50
CA ARG A 254 -4.33 9.86 -3.87
C ARG A 254 -4.47 8.66 -4.80
N GLY A 255 -4.20 7.45 -4.31
CA GLY A 255 -4.18 6.23 -5.11
C GLY A 255 -2.86 6.00 -5.85
N MET A 256 -1.76 6.66 -5.46
CA MET A 256 -0.44 6.32 -5.97
C MET A 256 0.05 5.03 -5.31
N VAL A 257 0.45 4.05 -6.12
CA VAL A 257 1.10 2.82 -5.66
C VAL A 257 2.46 3.14 -5.07
N ILE A 258 2.65 2.84 -3.79
CA ILE A 258 3.94 2.88 -3.10
C ILE A 258 4.67 1.55 -3.31
N ASP A 259 3.96 0.44 -3.08
CA ASP A 259 4.48 -0.90 -3.30
C ASP A 259 3.38 -1.86 -3.75
N CYS A 260 3.68 -2.65 -4.77
CA CYS A 260 2.83 -3.71 -5.30
C CYS A 260 3.73 -4.71 -6.04
N PRO A 261 3.47 -6.03 -5.96
CA PRO A 261 4.20 -7.03 -6.74
C PRO A 261 3.88 -7.00 -8.25
N ILE A 262 2.81 -6.30 -8.67
CA ILE A 262 2.33 -6.25 -10.06
C ILE A 262 2.57 -4.87 -10.68
N LEU A 263 2.15 -3.80 -9.99
CA LEU A 263 2.25 -2.43 -10.48
C LEU A 263 3.55 -1.75 -10.02
N PRO A 264 4.18 -0.91 -10.87
CA PRO A 264 5.35 -0.17 -10.45
C PRO A 264 5.00 0.91 -9.42
N THR A 265 5.95 1.23 -8.54
CA THR A 265 5.86 2.39 -7.65
C THR A 265 5.63 3.67 -8.48
N GLY A 266 4.75 4.54 -8.00
CA GLY A 266 4.34 5.76 -8.67
C GLY A 266 3.15 5.62 -9.62
N PHE A 267 2.69 4.40 -9.91
CA PHE A 267 1.49 4.18 -10.72
C PHE A 267 0.27 4.79 -10.01
N ILE A 268 -0.52 5.58 -10.73
CA ILE A 268 -1.76 6.16 -10.20
C ILE A 268 -2.93 5.27 -10.58
N LEU A 269 -3.66 4.77 -9.58
CA LEU A 269 -4.87 3.99 -9.83
C LEU A 269 -5.91 4.84 -10.60
N PRO A 270 -6.44 4.34 -11.72
CA PRO A 270 -7.25 5.14 -12.62
C PRO A 270 -8.68 5.38 -12.13
N ASP A 271 -9.20 4.52 -11.24
CA ASP A 271 -10.56 4.63 -10.72
C ASP A 271 -10.60 5.37 -9.37
N PRO A 272 -11.08 6.62 -9.32
CA PRO A 272 -11.19 7.38 -8.07
C PRO A 272 -12.25 6.81 -7.12
N VAL A 273 -13.25 6.07 -7.62
CA VAL A 273 -14.27 5.42 -6.78
C VAL A 273 -13.64 4.27 -6.01
N LEU A 274 -12.83 3.45 -6.68
CA LEU A 274 -12.00 2.42 -6.03
C LEU A 274 -11.11 3.05 -4.96
N VAL A 275 -10.31 4.06 -5.32
CA VAL A 275 -9.37 4.72 -4.38
C VAL A 275 -10.10 5.20 -3.13
N LYS A 276 -11.22 5.92 -3.29
CA LYS A 276 -12.01 6.39 -2.15
C LYS A 276 -12.57 5.25 -1.29
N SER A 277 -12.86 4.11 -1.90
CA SER A 277 -13.44 2.95 -1.19
C SER A 277 -12.41 2.18 -0.36
N VAL A 278 -11.11 2.31 -0.67
CA VAL A 278 -10.02 1.58 0.00
C VAL A 278 -9.06 2.47 0.80
N THR A 279 -9.32 3.78 0.86
CA THR A 279 -8.54 4.77 1.63
C THR A 279 -9.33 5.32 2.84
N GLY A 280 -10.25 4.51 3.38
CA GLY A 280 -11.03 4.86 4.56
C GLY A 280 -10.18 5.01 5.83
N GLU A 281 -10.76 5.66 6.85
CA GLU A 281 -10.04 6.02 8.08
C GLU A 281 -9.86 4.88 9.08
N SER A 282 -10.55 3.76 8.89
CA SER A 282 -10.50 2.59 9.75
C SER A 282 -10.38 1.33 8.91
N PRO A 283 -9.79 0.24 9.43
CA PRO A 283 -9.71 -1.02 8.72
C PRO A 283 -11.10 -1.50 8.31
N ASP A 284 -11.27 -1.88 7.04
CA ASP A 284 -12.51 -2.47 6.55
C ASP A 284 -12.32 -3.33 5.30
N TRP A 285 -13.42 -3.80 4.71
CA TRP A 285 -13.40 -4.45 3.41
C TRP A 285 -14.57 -4.01 2.54
N VAL A 286 -14.35 -4.04 1.23
CA VAL A 286 -15.33 -3.61 0.22
C VAL A 286 -15.43 -4.62 -0.91
N LYS A 287 -16.59 -4.59 -1.59
CA LYS A 287 -16.78 -5.24 -2.88
C LYS A 287 -16.82 -4.18 -3.96
N THR A 288 -16.01 -4.35 -4.99
CA THR A 288 -15.82 -3.39 -6.06
C THR A 288 -15.71 -4.12 -7.39
N MET A 289 -15.90 -3.40 -8.50
CA MET A 289 -15.55 -3.89 -9.82
C MET A 289 -14.11 -3.47 -10.09
N GLY A 290 -13.23 -4.43 -10.25
CA GLY A 290 -11.79 -4.20 -10.38
C GLY A 290 -11.05 -4.02 -9.06
N ASP A 291 -9.76 -4.27 -9.09
CA ASP A 291 -8.83 -4.23 -7.97
C ASP A 291 -7.68 -3.22 -8.15
N GLY A 292 -7.75 -2.42 -9.22
CA GLY A 292 -6.70 -1.47 -9.60
C GLY A 292 -5.74 -1.99 -10.67
N HIS A 293 -5.84 -3.27 -11.07
CA HIS A 293 -4.99 -3.88 -12.11
C HIS A 293 -5.63 -3.92 -13.51
N GLY A 294 -6.68 -3.13 -13.74
CA GLY A 294 -7.34 -2.98 -15.04
C GLY A 294 -8.40 -4.05 -15.37
N GLY A 295 -8.65 -5.00 -14.47
CA GLY A 295 -9.79 -5.92 -14.58
C GLY A 295 -11.11 -5.26 -14.18
N GLU A 296 -12.22 -5.70 -14.77
CA GLU A 296 -13.59 -5.27 -14.41
C GLU A 296 -14.35 -6.32 -13.59
N GLU A 297 -13.68 -7.38 -13.16
CA GLU A 297 -14.29 -8.46 -12.39
C GLU A 297 -14.67 -8.02 -10.97
N LEU A 298 -15.63 -8.73 -10.36
CA LEU A 298 -15.99 -8.49 -8.97
C LEU A 298 -14.81 -8.86 -8.05
N SER A 299 -14.26 -7.86 -7.39
CA SER A 299 -13.15 -8.00 -6.45
C SER A 299 -13.58 -7.74 -5.01
N ILE A 300 -12.93 -8.43 -4.07
CA ILE A 300 -13.06 -8.20 -2.64
C ILE A 300 -11.72 -7.66 -2.16
N ILE A 301 -11.73 -6.50 -1.52
CA ILE A 301 -10.51 -5.84 -1.03
C ILE A 301 -10.68 -5.58 0.45
N GLY A 302 -9.73 -6.05 1.25
CA GLY A 302 -9.54 -5.59 2.62
C GLY A 302 -8.52 -4.45 2.63
N PHE A 303 -8.78 -3.41 3.41
CA PHE A 303 -7.88 -2.27 3.55
C PHE A 303 -7.71 -1.87 5.01
N SER A 304 -6.58 -1.25 5.31
CA SER A 304 -6.28 -0.71 6.63
C SER A 304 -5.33 0.47 6.48
N PRO A 305 -5.63 1.64 7.07
CA PRO A 305 -4.69 2.75 7.09
C PRO A 305 -3.48 2.44 7.99
N LEU A 306 -2.37 3.13 7.75
CA LEU A 306 -1.22 3.15 8.67
C LEU A 306 -1.53 4.12 9.82
N GLU A 307 -2.15 3.63 10.90
CA GLU A 307 -2.70 4.48 11.97
C GLU A 307 -1.60 5.28 12.68
N GLN A 308 -0.49 4.64 13.05
CA GLN A 308 0.58 5.31 13.79
C GLN A 308 1.39 6.25 12.88
N THR A 309 1.65 5.81 11.64
CA THR A 309 2.39 6.63 10.67
C THR A 309 1.67 7.95 10.38
N ARG A 310 0.33 8.00 10.46
CA ARG A 310 -0.47 9.22 10.26
C ARG A 310 -0.31 10.27 11.36
N GLU A 311 0.30 9.94 12.49
CA GLU A 311 0.55 10.88 13.59
C GLU A 311 1.77 11.79 13.34
N TRP A 312 2.63 11.46 12.37
CA TRP A 312 3.84 12.19 11.99
C TRP A 312 3.61 13.12 10.78
#